data_AF-A0A5J6N3K1-F1
#
_entry.id   AF-A0A5J6N3K1-F1
#
_cell.length_a   1.000
_cell.length_b   1.000
_cell.length_c   1.000
_cell.angle_alpha   90.00
_cell.angle_beta   90.00
_cell.angle_gamma   90.00
#
_symmetry.space_group_name_H-M   'P 1'
#
loop_
_entity.id
_entity.type
_entity.pdbx_description
1 polymer ?
#
loop_
_entity_poly.entity_id
_entity_poly.type
_entity_poly.pdbx_seq_one_letter_code
_entity_poly.pdbx_strand_id
1 'polypeptide(L)'
;MARNSRSGRTASPAEADQRSKIDRLRALRLNDEAARQAAGIWGEMSIGEITHRPTGEVFIYAWKGREAPDLVTLPGKRTTVKRAAEHVQLVEWLLKHEMEGFEITLLAWSLSETEAARQQQARLAEHRAAGVAVVNAVAG
;
A
#
# COMPACT_ATOMS: atom_id res chain seq x y z
N MET A 1 68.07 -15.66 -0.12
CA MET A 1 66.86 -14.98 0.40
C MET A 1 66.15 -14.28 -0.76
N ALA A 2 65.06 -14.84 -1.29
CA ALA A 2 64.31 -14.23 -2.40
C ALA A 2 63.07 -13.52 -1.83
N ARG A 3 63.04 -12.19 -1.89
CA ARG A 3 61.83 -11.39 -1.61
C ARG A 3 61.08 -11.21 -2.93
N ASN A 4 60.03 -12.02 -3.13
CA ASN A 4 59.06 -11.77 -4.18
C ASN A 4 58.14 -10.63 -3.74
N SER A 5 58.38 -9.45 -4.30
CA SER A 5 57.55 -8.27 -4.17
C SER A 5 56.13 -8.56 -4.69
N ARG A 6 55.12 -8.49 -3.81
CA ARG A 6 53.71 -8.45 -4.21
C ARG A 6 53.50 -7.20 -5.05
N SER A 7 53.33 -7.39 -6.37
CA SER A 7 52.88 -6.34 -7.27
C SER A 7 51.46 -5.92 -6.85
N GLY A 8 51.36 -4.76 -6.20
CA GLY A 8 50.09 -4.09 -5.94
C GLY A 8 49.52 -3.65 -7.27
N ARG A 9 48.61 -4.44 -7.84
CA ARG A 9 47.88 -4.08 -9.04
C ARG A 9 46.99 -2.88 -8.72
N THR A 10 47.46 -1.68 -9.01
CA THR A 10 46.63 -0.46 -8.99
C THR A 10 45.62 -0.57 -10.12
N ALA A 11 44.33 -0.48 -9.79
CA ALA A 11 43.25 -0.48 -10.76
C ALA A 11 43.51 0.60 -11.83
N SER A 12 43.33 0.23 -13.10
CA SER A 12 43.47 1.16 -14.21
C SER A 12 42.43 2.29 -14.13
N PRO A 13 42.67 3.46 -14.72
CA PRO A 13 41.73 4.58 -14.71
C PRO A 13 40.32 4.21 -15.21
N ALA A 14 40.23 3.30 -16.18
CA ALA A 14 38.95 2.80 -16.69
C ALA A 14 38.19 1.92 -15.66
N GLU A 15 38.92 1.10 -14.88
CA GLU A 15 38.35 0.30 -13.79
C GLU A 15 37.91 1.19 -12.62
N ALA A 16 38.63 2.28 -12.33
CA ALA A 16 38.27 3.27 -11.33
C ALA A 16 37.01 4.05 -11.72
N ASP A 17 36.86 4.41 -13.00
CA ASP A 17 35.68 5.08 -13.54
C ASP A 17 34.45 4.17 -13.55
N GLN A 18 34.61 2.89 -13.91
CA GLN A 18 33.51 1.92 -13.83
C GLN A 18 33.05 1.70 -12.39
N ARG A 19 33.99 1.57 -11.45
CA ARG A 19 33.68 1.40 -10.03
C ARG A 19 32.97 2.62 -9.46
N SER A 20 33.42 3.82 -9.81
CA SER A 20 32.75 5.08 -9.43
C SER A 20 31.32 5.20 -9.99
N LYS A 21 31.08 4.72 -11.21
CA LYS A 21 29.73 4.66 -11.80
C LYS A 21 28.84 3.65 -11.06
N ILE A 22 29.36 2.47 -10.73
CA ILE A 22 28.63 1.45 -9.97
C ILE A 22 28.28 1.97 -8.57
N ASP A 23 29.21 2.63 -7.89
CA ASP A 23 28.99 3.19 -6.56
C ASP A 23 27.96 4.32 -6.58
N ARG A 24 27.98 5.18 -7.62
CA ARG A 24 26.93 6.20 -7.82
C ARG A 24 25.56 5.58 -8.07
N LEU A 25 25.47 4.54 -8.91
CA LEU A 25 24.20 3.83 -9.16
C LEU A 25 23.68 3.13 -7.91
N ARG A 26 24.58 2.58 -7.08
CA ARG A 26 24.21 1.98 -5.79
C ARG A 26 23.70 3.04 -4.81
N ALA A 27 24.37 4.20 -4.71
CA ALA A 27 23.92 5.30 -3.86
C ALA A 27 22.57 5.88 -4.31
N LEU A 28 22.35 6.02 -5.62
CA LEU A 28 21.05 6.44 -6.18
C LEU A 28 19.93 5.44 -5.84
N ARG A 29 20.19 4.13 -5.97
CA ARG A 29 19.23 3.09 -5.58
C ARG A 29 18.89 3.16 -4.10
N LEU A 30 19.89 3.28 -3.24
CA LEU A 30 19.68 3.37 -1.78
C LEU A 30 18.92 4.64 -1.39
N ASN A 31 19.19 5.78 -2.04
CA ASN A 31 18.44 7.01 -1.78
C ASN A 31 17.00 6.95 -2.29
N ASP A 32 16.75 6.36 -3.46
CA ASP A 32 15.38 6.15 -3.96
C ASP A 32 14.61 5.18 -3.05
N GLU A 33 15.27 4.11 -2.58
CA GLU A 33 14.71 3.16 -1.63
C GLU A 33 14.39 3.81 -0.27
N ALA A 34 15.32 4.58 0.29
CA ALA A 34 15.11 5.35 1.52
C ALA A 34 14.01 6.40 1.36
N ALA A 35 13.93 7.06 0.20
CA ALA A 35 12.88 8.04 -0.10
C ALA A 35 11.49 7.38 -0.19
N ARG A 36 11.39 6.20 -0.81
CA ARG A 36 10.14 5.43 -0.88
C ARG A 36 9.71 4.88 0.47
N GLN A 37 10.66 4.41 1.27
CA GLN A 37 10.42 4.01 2.66
C GLN A 37 9.95 5.19 3.51
N ALA A 38 10.64 6.33 3.44
CA ALA A 38 10.26 7.54 4.16
C ALA A 38 8.90 8.10 3.72
N ALA A 39 8.54 7.92 2.44
CA ALA A 39 7.25 8.33 1.90
C ALA A 39 6.11 7.31 2.16
N GLY A 40 6.41 6.13 2.72
CA GLY A 40 5.40 5.08 2.94
C GLY A 40 4.88 4.40 1.67
N ILE A 41 5.52 4.65 0.51
CA ILE A 41 5.19 4.11 -0.82
C ILE A 41 6.01 2.83 -1.07
N TRP A 42 6.08 1.98 -0.05
CA TRP A 42 6.69 0.67 -0.17
C TRP A 42 5.96 -0.30 0.74
N GLY A 43 5.01 -1.02 0.15
CA GLY A 43 4.23 -2.01 0.83
C GLY A 43 3.25 -2.67 -0.12
N GLU A 44 2.51 -3.62 0.40
CA GLU A 44 1.61 -4.45 -0.38
C GLU A 44 0.16 -3.98 -0.26
N MET A 45 -0.09 -2.87 0.43
CA MET A 45 -1.45 -2.42 0.72
C MET A 45 -1.99 -1.51 -0.38
N SER A 46 -3.27 -1.68 -0.64
CA SER A 46 -4.11 -0.80 -1.42
C SER A 46 -5.27 -0.33 -0.56
N ILE A 47 -5.79 0.83 -0.92
CA ILE A 47 -6.95 1.42 -0.30
C ILE A 47 -7.93 1.82 -1.39
N GLY A 48 -9.20 1.57 -1.13
CA GLY A 48 -10.28 1.93 -2.02
C GLY A 48 -11.53 2.30 -1.26
N GLU A 49 -12.40 2.96 -2.00
CA GLU A 49 -13.70 3.40 -1.56
C GLU A 49 -14.75 2.51 -2.20
N ILE A 50 -15.64 1.96 -1.39
CA ILE A 50 -16.79 1.19 -1.82
C ILE A 50 -18.01 2.06 -1.54
N THR A 51 -18.73 2.43 -2.60
CA THR A 51 -19.89 3.31 -2.52
C THR A 51 -21.13 2.54 -2.92
N HIS A 52 -22.18 2.61 -2.11
CA HIS A 52 -23.49 2.11 -2.49
C HIS A 52 -24.28 3.23 -3.18
N ARG A 53 -24.37 3.19 -4.51
CA ARG A 53 -24.97 4.27 -5.31
C ARG A 53 -26.39 4.67 -4.89
N PRO A 54 -27.30 3.73 -4.57
CA PRO A 54 -28.66 4.09 -4.18
C PRO A 54 -28.76 4.89 -2.87
N THR A 55 -27.91 4.61 -1.88
CA THR A 55 -27.97 5.30 -0.57
C THR A 55 -26.91 6.39 -0.40
N GLY A 56 -25.87 6.38 -1.22
CA GLY A 56 -24.70 7.25 -1.05
C GLY A 56 -23.83 6.87 0.15
N GLU A 57 -24.07 5.71 0.78
CA GLU A 57 -23.22 5.20 1.87
C GLU A 57 -21.85 4.79 1.33
N VAL A 58 -20.82 5.02 2.15
CA VAL A 58 -19.42 4.74 1.79
C VAL A 58 -18.73 3.87 2.82
N PHE A 59 -17.89 2.96 2.32
CA PHE A 59 -16.99 2.14 3.09
C PHE A 59 -15.57 2.28 2.54
N ILE A 60 -14.61 2.67 3.37
CA ILE A 60 -13.20 2.73 2.99
C ILE A 60 -12.54 1.40 3.37
N TYR A 61 -12.12 0.64 2.38
CA TYR A 61 -11.54 -0.68 2.56
C TYR A 61 -10.05 -0.68 2.22
N ALA A 62 -9.23 -1.31 3.06
CA ALA A 62 -7.82 -1.55 2.80
C ALA A 62 -7.58 -3.05 2.59
N TRP A 63 -6.86 -3.41 1.53
CA TRP A 63 -6.57 -4.79 1.17
C TRP A 63 -5.13 -4.96 0.69
N LYS A 64 -4.67 -6.21 0.63
CA LYS A 64 -3.34 -6.55 0.10
C LYS A 64 -3.41 -6.82 -1.41
N GLY A 65 -2.44 -6.31 -2.15
CA GLY A 65 -2.34 -6.41 -3.60
C GLY A 65 -2.97 -5.22 -4.31
N ARG A 66 -2.69 -5.09 -5.61
CA ARG A 66 -3.18 -3.97 -6.45
C ARG A 66 -4.61 -4.18 -6.95
N GLU A 67 -5.00 -5.42 -7.17
CA GLU A 67 -6.30 -5.75 -7.75
C GLU A 67 -7.42 -5.49 -6.76
N ALA A 68 -8.48 -4.82 -7.22
CA ALA A 68 -9.64 -4.57 -6.39
C ALA A 68 -10.31 -5.91 -6.01
N PRO A 69 -10.72 -6.08 -4.75
CA PRO A 69 -11.40 -7.29 -4.33
C PRO A 69 -12.76 -7.39 -5.01
N ASP A 70 -13.07 -8.58 -5.52
CA ASP A 70 -14.42 -8.88 -5.99
C ASP A 70 -15.38 -8.93 -4.79
N LEU A 71 -16.34 -8.01 -4.79
CA LEU A 71 -17.32 -7.84 -3.72
C LEU A 71 -18.25 -9.05 -3.58
N VAL A 72 -18.55 -9.75 -4.69
CA VAL A 72 -19.48 -10.90 -4.69
C VAL A 72 -18.87 -12.09 -3.97
N THR A 73 -17.58 -12.34 -4.16
CA THR A 73 -16.86 -13.45 -3.51
C THR A 73 -16.29 -13.10 -2.14
N LEU A 74 -16.41 -11.84 -1.72
CA LEU A 74 -15.82 -11.31 -0.49
C LEU A 74 -16.35 -12.00 0.78
N PRO A 75 -17.67 -12.29 0.93
CA PRO A 75 -18.21 -12.99 2.10
C PRO A 75 -17.64 -14.41 2.32
N GLY A 76 -17.16 -15.06 1.26
CA GLY A 76 -16.61 -16.42 1.32
C GLY A 76 -15.10 -16.47 1.59
N LYS A 77 -14.40 -15.34 1.62
CA LYS A 77 -12.94 -15.27 1.75
C LYS A 77 -12.54 -15.01 3.20
N ARG A 78 -11.62 -15.82 3.74
CA ARG A 78 -10.95 -15.46 5.00
C ARG A 78 -10.10 -14.21 4.76
N THR A 79 -10.38 -13.15 5.51
CA THR A 79 -9.52 -11.96 5.52
C THR A 79 -8.12 -12.32 6.03
N THR A 80 -7.10 -11.87 5.32
CA THR A 80 -5.69 -12.05 5.67
C THR A 80 -5.16 -10.97 6.61
N VAL A 81 -6.02 -10.00 6.98
CA VAL A 81 -5.61 -8.77 7.67
C VAL A 81 -6.04 -8.78 9.14
N LYS A 82 -5.26 -8.13 10.01
CA LYS A 82 -5.53 -7.81 11.43
C LYS A 82 -6.86 -7.06 11.70
N ARG A 83 -7.76 -6.96 10.72
CA ARG A 83 -8.99 -6.16 10.72
C ARG A 83 -10.21 -7.02 10.44
N ALA A 84 -10.33 -8.12 11.19
CA ALA A 84 -11.47 -9.04 11.07
C ALA A 84 -12.81 -8.34 11.29
N ALA A 85 -12.87 -7.39 12.23
CA ALA A 85 -14.08 -6.61 12.52
C ALA A 85 -14.52 -5.74 11.33
N GLU A 86 -13.60 -5.03 10.68
CA GLU A 86 -13.92 -4.23 9.48
C GLU A 86 -14.42 -5.11 8.34
N HIS A 87 -13.81 -6.29 8.17
CA HIS A 87 -14.23 -7.24 7.14
C HIS A 87 -15.64 -7.79 7.40
N VAL A 88 -15.95 -8.16 8.65
CA VAL A 88 -17.31 -8.59 9.03
C VAL A 88 -18.32 -7.49 8.73
N GLN A 89 -18.01 -6.24 9.10
CA GLN A 89 -18.90 -5.12 8.87
C GLN A 89 -19.11 -4.84 7.37
N LEU A 90 -18.06 -4.94 6.56
CA LEU A 90 -18.18 -4.85 5.11
C LEU A 90 -19.12 -5.94 4.57
N VAL A 91 -18.93 -7.19 5.00
CA VAL A 91 -19.76 -8.32 4.56
C VAL A 91 -21.23 -8.13 4.98
N GLU A 92 -21.49 -7.73 6.22
CA GLU A 92 -22.84 -7.43 6.70
C GLU A 92 -23.50 -6.31 5.90
N TRP A 93 -22.74 -5.25 5.57
CA TRP A 93 -23.25 -4.15 4.76
C TRP A 93 -23.55 -4.55 3.31
N LEU A 94 -22.66 -5.35 2.71
CA LEU A 94 -22.87 -5.90 1.36
C LEU A 94 -24.13 -6.77 1.32
N LEU A 95 -24.31 -7.66 2.31
CA LEU A 95 -25.48 -8.54 2.42
C LEU A 95 -26.77 -7.78 2.71
N LYS A 96 -26.72 -6.71 3.52
CA LYS A 96 -27.87 -5.86 3.84
C LYS A 96 -28.50 -5.24 2.58
N HIS A 97 -27.69 -4.91 1.58
CA HIS A 97 -28.14 -4.34 0.30
C HIS A 97 -28.15 -5.39 -0.84
N GLU A 98 -28.23 -6.68 -0.49
CA GLU A 98 -28.36 -7.79 -1.45
C GLU A 98 -27.23 -7.84 -2.50
N MET A 99 -26.05 -7.29 -2.17
CA MET A 99 -24.90 -7.17 -3.08
C MET A 99 -25.12 -6.29 -4.31
N GLU A 100 -26.19 -5.49 -4.35
CA GLU A 100 -26.52 -4.64 -5.50
C GLU A 100 -26.06 -3.19 -5.31
N GLY A 101 -25.84 -2.48 -6.42
CA GLY A 101 -25.60 -1.03 -6.39
C GLY A 101 -24.22 -0.58 -5.86
N PHE A 102 -23.30 -1.50 -5.59
CA PHE A 102 -21.95 -1.19 -5.11
C PHE A 102 -20.98 -0.85 -6.25
N GLU A 103 -20.16 0.16 -6.02
CA GLU A 103 -19.01 0.51 -6.87
C GLU A 103 -17.75 0.61 -6.04
N ILE A 104 -16.65 0.05 -6.53
CA ILE A 104 -15.34 0.14 -5.90
C ILE A 104 -14.42 1.05 -6.72
N THR A 105 -13.81 2.02 -6.05
CA THR A 105 -12.81 2.92 -6.62
C THR A 105 -11.48 2.73 -5.90
N LEU A 106 -10.43 2.36 -6.64
CA LEU A 106 -9.08 2.30 -6.10
C LEU A 106 -8.56 3.74 -5.88
N LEU A 107 -8.23 4.07 -4.64
CA LEU A 107 -7.73 5.41 -4.27
C LEU A 107 -6.21 5.47 -4.32
N ALA A 108 -5.52 4.46 -3.78
CA ALA A 108 -4.07 4.37 -3.79
C ALA A 108 -3.61 2.92 -3.63
N TRP A 109 -2.38 2.63 -4.07
CA TRP A 109 -1.75 1.31 -4.02
C TRP A 109 -0.25 1.44 -3.71
N SER A 110 0.38 0.31 -3.37
CA SER A 110 1.78 0.25 -2.95
C SER A 110 2.05 1.03 -1.66
N LEU A 111 1.11 0.96 -0.72
CA LEU A 111 1.20 1.61 0.58
C LEU A 111 1.77 0.65 1.64
N SER A 112 2.51 1.20 2.59
CA SER A 112 2.75 0.53 3.87
C SER A 112 1.44 0.36 4.67
N GLU A 113 1.39 -0.57 5.63
CA GLU A 113 0.21 -0.75 6.50
C GLU A 113 -0.16 0.54 7.26
N THR A 114 0.84 1.23 7.81
CA THR A 114 0.66 2.48 8.55
C THR A 114 0.11 3.59 7.64
N GLU A 115 0.63 3.69 6.42
CA GLU A 115 0.17 4.69 5.45
C GLU A 115 -1.25 4.40 4.98
N ALA A 116 -1.59 3.14 4.71
CA ALA A 116 -2.95 2.73 4.38
C ALA A 116 -3.93 3.07 5.52
N ALA A 117 -3.53 2.84 6.78
CA ALA A 117 -4.34 3.23 7.95
C ALA A 117 -4.52 4.75 8.06
N ARG A 118 -3.44 5.53 7.86
CA ARG A 118 -3.49 6.99 7.87
C ARG A 118 -4.43 7.54 6.79
N GLN A 119 -4.29 7.05 5.56
CA GLN A 119 -5.15 7.48 4.44
C GLN A 119 -6.60 7.07 4.65
N GLN A 120 -6.85 5.87 5.19
CA GLN A 120 -8.21 5.47 5.54
C GLN A 120 -8.83 6.42 6.57
N GLN A 121 -8.13 6.72 7.66
CA GLN A 121 -8.63 7.67 8.66
C GLN A 121 -8.89 9.06 8.07
N ALA A 122 -8.00 9.55 7.21
CA ALA A 122 -8.19 10.82 6.51
C ALA A 122 -9.45 10.82 5.64
N ARG A 123 -9.66 9.77 4.83
CA ARG A 123 -10.86 9.64 3.97
C ARG A 123 -12.15 9.49 4.78
N LEU A 124 -12.12 8.74 5.87
CA LEU A 124 -13.26 8.63 6.78
C LEU A 124 -13.62 9.98 7.40
N ALA A 125 -12.61 10.79 7.78
CA ALA A 125 -12.82 12.13 8.31
C ALA A 125 -13.39 13.10 7.25
N GLU A 126 -12.89 13.05 6.02
CA GLU A 126 -13.39 13.85 4.90
C GLU A 126 -14.88 13.57 4.62
N HIS A 127 -15.27 12.30 4.50
CA HIS A 127 -16.67 11.91 4.24
C HIS A 127 -17.59 12.30 5.40
N ARG A 128 -17.14 12.11 6.65
CA ARG A 128 -17.90 12.55 7.83
C ARG A 128 -18.08 14.07 7.85
N ALA A 129 -17.04 14.83 7.52
CA ALA A 129 -17.10 16.29 7.44
C ALA A 129 -18.03 16.77 6.31
N ALA A 130 -18.12 16.00 5.21
CA ALA A 130 -19.05 16.24 4.12
C ALA A 130 -20.49 15.78 4.42
N GLY A 131 -20.75 15.18 5.58
CA GLY A 131 -22.08 14.68 5.96
C GLY A 131 -22.48 13.37 5.28
N VAL A 132 -21.53 12.66 4.68
CA VAL A 132 -21.77 11.37 4.01
C VAL A 132 -21.85 10.26 5.05
N ALA A 133 -22.76 9.31 4.85
CA ALA A 133 -22.93 8.15 5.73
C ALA A 133 -21.76 7.17 5.57
N VAL A 134 -20.86 7.16 6.55
CA VAL A 134 -19.70 6.28 6.59
C VAL A 134 -20.02 5.01 7.37
N VAL A 135 -19.85 3.86 6.74
CA VAL A 135 -20.20 2.55 7.29
C VAL A 135 -19.12 2.01 8.23
N ASN A 136 -17.83 2.28 7.95
CA ASN A 136 -16.75 1.83 8.82
C ASN A 136 -17.00 2.27 10.26
N ALA A 137 -16.98 1.31 11.18
CA ALA A 137 -16.95 1.57 12.61
C ALA A 137 -15.80 2.53 12.90
N VAL A 138 -16.03 3.49 13.80
CA VAL A 138 -14.93 4.33 14.30
C VAL A 138 -13.94 3.38 14.96
N ALA A 139 -12.80 3.14 14.30
CA ALA A 139 -11.69 2.45 14.93
C ALA A 139 -11.27 3.31 16.13
N GLY A 140 -11.66 2.87 17.32
CA GLY A 140 -11.21 3.43 18.59
C GLY A 140 -9.74 3.14 18.82
#